data_AF-A0A841KY51-F1
#
_entry.id   AF-A0A841KY51-F1
#
_cell.length_a   1.000
_cell.length_b   1.000
_cell.length_c   1.000
_cell.angle_alpha   90.00
_cell.angle_beta   90.00
_cell.angle_gamma   90.00
#
_symmetry.space_group_name_H-M   'P 1'
#
loop_
_entity.id
_entity.type
_entity.pdbx_description
1 polymer ?
#
loop_
_entity_poly.entity_id
_entity_poly.type
_entity_poly.pdbx_seq_one_letter_code
_entity_poly.pdbx_strand_id
1 'polypeptide(L)'
;MSQSASVSVKGPEGKGTKEGIQRFGRFLSGMVMPNIGAFIAWGFITALFIPTGWTPNENLSALVGPMITYLLPLLIGYTGGKMVADTRGGVVGAVATMGVVVGAGIPMFLGAMIMG
;
A
#
# COMPACT_ATOMS: atom_id res chain seq x y z
N MET A 1 -57.34 8.59 -5.53
CA MET A 1 -56.12 8.81 -6.34
C MET A 1 -55.13 9.59 -5.48
N SER A 2 -54.20 8.89 -4.82
CA SER A 2 -53.08 9.50 -4.09
C SER A 2 -51.82 9.23 -4.92
N GLN A 3 -51.34 10.24 -5.64
CA GLN A 3 -50.09 10.15 -6.38
C GLN A 3 -48.99 10.66 -5.46
N SER A 4 -48.22 9.71 -4.92
CA SER A 4 -47.04 9.94 -4.09
C SER A 4 -45.99 10.65 -4.94
N ALA A 5 -45.76 11.94 -4.65
CA ALA A 5 -44.66 12.69 -5.26
C ALA A 5 -43.34 12.17 -4.66
N SER A 6 -42.64 11.33 -5.42
CA SER A 6 -41.27 10.94 -5.11
C SER A 6 -40.35 12.16 -5.17
N VAL A 7 -39.96 12.68 -4.02
CA VAL A 7 -38.91 13.69 -3.91
C VAL A 7 -37.59 13.05 -4.35
N SER A 8 -37.16 13.34 -5.58
CA SER A 8 -35.83 13.00 -6.07
C SER A 8 -34.81 13.94 -5.42
N VAL A 9 -34.17 13.47 -4.34
CA VAL A 9 -33.05 14.18 -3.71
C VAL A 9 -31.83 14.15 -4.63
N LYS A 10 -31.58 15.26 -5.34
CA LYS A 10 -30.36 15.47 -6.11
C LYS A 10 -29.24 15.88 -5.16
N GLY A 11 -28.37 14.94 -4.79
CA GLY A 11 -27.17 15.22 -3.98
C GLY A 11 -26.20 16.17 -4.71
N PRO A 12 -25.35 16.91 -3.97
CA PRO A 12 -24.57 18.02 -4.53
C PRO A 12 -23.56 17.53 -5.57
N GLU A 13 -23.57 18.21 -6.72
CA GLU A 13 -22.69 18.02 -7.85
C GLU A 13 -21.28 18.51 -7.51
N GLY A 14 -20.47 17.63 -6.94
CA GLY A 14 -19.01 17.75 -6.87
C GLY A 14 -18.35 16.80 -7.87
N LYS A 15 -18.64 16.93 -9.18
CA LYS A 15 -18.14 15.99 -10.20
C LYS A 15 -16.60 15.97 -10.27
N GLY A 16 -15.95 17.13 -10.24
CA GLY A 16 -14.47 17.21 -10.33
C GLY A 16 -13.71 16.69 -9.11
N THR A 17 -14.15 17.04 -7.89
CA THR A 17 -13.46 16.64 -6.65
C THR A 17 -13.65 15.16 -6.34
N LYS A 18 -14.85 14.61 -6.55
CA LYS A 18 -15.13 13.18 -6.34
C LYS A 18 -14.34 12.30 -7.32
N GLU A 19 -14.23 12.73 -8.58
CA GLU A 19 -13.47 12.02 -9.61
C GLU A 19 -11.96 12.02 -9.29
N GLY A 20 -11.39 13.13 -8.82
CA GLY A 20 -10.00 13.21 -8.37
C GLY A 20 -9.68 12.25 -7.21
N ILE A 21 -10.55 12.19 -6.19
CA ILE A 21 -10.42 11.27 -5.06
C ILE A 21 -10.51 9.81 -5.52
N GLN A 22 -11.47 9.50 -6.41
CA GLN A 22 -11.60 8.15 -6.96
C GLN A 22 -10.38 7.74 -7.78
N ARG A 23 -9.81 8.65 -8.59
CA ARG A 23 -8.62 8.39 -9.39
C ARG A 23 -7.40 8.15 -8.51
N PHE A 24 -7.22 8.96 -7.46
CA PHE A 24 -6.16 8.77 -6.48
C PHE A 24 -6.29 7.44 -5.73
N GLY A 25 -7.51 7.08 -5.26
CA GLY A 25 -7.75 5.81 -4.59
C GLY A 25 -7.49 4.58 -5.48
N ARG A 26 -7.84 4.66 -6.77
CA ARG A 26 -7.51 3.63 -7.76
C ARG A 26 -6.01 3.50 -7.98
N PHE A 27 -5.28 4.62 -8.04
CA PHE A 27 -3.82 4.63 -8.15
C PHE A 27 -3.17 3.94 -6.94
N LEU A 28 -3.54 4.36 -5.73
CA LEU A 28 -3.05 3.75 -4.48
C LEU A 28 -3.32 2.24 -4.41
N SER A 29 -4.54 1.83 -4.79
CA SER A 29 -4.90 0.40 -4.84
C SER A 29 -4.06 -0.37 -5.86
N GLY A 30 -3.73 0.27 -6.98
CA GLY A 30 -2.85 -0.27 -8.03
C GLY A 30 -1.40 -0.45 -7.57
N MET A 31 -0.95 0.26 -6.54
CA MET A 31 0.39 0.08 -5.96
C MET A 31 0.47 -1.11 -5.01
N VAL A 32 -0.59 -1.36 -4.24
CA VAL A 32 -0.60 -2.40 -3.20
C VAL A 32 -0.97 -3.76 -3.79
N MET A 33 -1.92 -3.82 -4.73
CA MET A 33 -2.47 -5.07 -5.23
C MET A 33 -1.45 -6.00 -5.90
N PRO A 34 -0.52 -5.54 -6.75
CA PRO A 34 0.53 -6.40 -7.32
C PRO A 34 1.50 -6.97 -6.27
N ASN A 35 1.58 -6.32 -5.11
CA ASN A 35 2.48 -6.67 -4.03
C ASN A 35 1.83 -7.60 -2.97
N ILE A 36 0.56 -8.00 -3.16
CA ILE A 36 -0.17 -8.83 -2.18
C ILE A 36 0.55 -10.14 -1.84
N GLY A 37 1.27 -10.73 -2.80
CA GLY A 37 2.08 -11.94 -2.58
C GLY A 37 3.18 -11.74 -1.53
N ALA A 38 3.79 -10.55 -1.47
CA ALA A 38 4.81 -10.25 -0.48
C ALA A 38 4.21 -10.12 0.94
N PHE A 39 3.01 -9.54 1.06
CA PHE A 39 2.27 -9.48 2.32
C PHE A 39 1.87 -10.87 2.82
N ILE A 40 1.42 -11.74 1.90
CA ILE A 40 1.06 -13.12 2.23
C ILE A 40 2.31 -13.90 2.70
N ALA A 41 3.42 -13.79 1.99
CA ALA A 41 4.68 -14.44 2.38
C ALA A 41 5.17 -13.96 3.76
N TRP A 42 5.13 -12.65 4.00
CA TRP A 42 5.43 -12.09 5.32
C TRP A 42 4.49 -12.63 6.41
N GLY A 43 3.19 -12.72 6.14
CA GLY A 43 2.19 -13.28 7.05
C GLY A 43 2.48 -14.74 7.41
N PHE A 44 2.86 -15.57 6.44
CA PHE A 44 3.26 -16.96 6.69
C PHE A 44 4.54 -17.07 7.50
N ILE A 45 5.57 -16.28 7.17
CA ILE A 45 6.83 -16.26 7.93
C ILE A 45 6.56 -15.86 9.38
N THR A 46 5.69 -14.88 9.58
CA THR A 46 5.26 -14.44 10.91
C THR A 46 4.50 -15.54 11.64
N ALA A 47 3.51 -16.17 11.01
CA ALA A 47 2.72 -17.22 11.63
C ALA A 47 3.54 -18.47 12.00
N LEU A 48 4.57 -18.78 11.21
CA LEU A 48 5.40 -19.96 11.42
C LEU A 48 6.50 -19.74 12.45
N PHE A 49 7.30 -18.67 12.32
CA PHE A 49 8.62 -18.63 12.94
C PHE A 49 8.76 -17.72 14.14
N ILE A 50 7.79 -16.85 14.43
CA ILE A 50 7.83 -16.02 15.65
C ILE A 50 7.75 -16.90 16.91
N PRO A 51 8.09 -16.36 18.10
CA PRO A 51 8.06 -17.14 19.34
C PRO A 51 6.70 -17.80 19.65
N THR A 52 5.60 -17.18 19.22
CA THR A 52 4.22 -17.69 19.38
C THR A 52 3.69 -18.40 18.13
N GLY A 53 4.55 -18.69 17.16
CA GLY A 53 4.20 -19.33 15.89
C GLY A 53 4.09 -20.85 15.97
N TRP A 54 3.70 -21.50 14.87
CA TRP A 54 3.58 -22.96 14.81
C TRP A 54 4.91 -23.71 14.89
N THR A 55 5.98 -23.13 14.33
CA THR A 55 7.33 -23.72 14.29
C THR A 55 8.37 -22.65 14.63
N PRO A 56 8.48 -22.19 15.89
CA PRO A 56 9.32 -21.06 16.28
C PRO A 56 10.79 -21.25 15.88
N ASN A 57 11.41 -20.22 15.32
CA ASN A 57 12.82 -20.22 14.94
C ASN A 57 13.39 -18.80 15.01
N GLU A 58 14.34 -18.58 15.91
CA GLU A 58 14.93 -17.26 16.14
C GLU A 58 15.57 -16.65 14.89
N ASN A 59 16.34 -17.44 14.14
CA ASN A 59 17.00 -16.99 12.91
C ASN A 59 16.01 -16.58 11.82
N LEU A 60 14.91 -17.33 11.66
CA LEU A 60 13.88 -17.01 10.65
C LEU A 60 12.92 -15.91 11.11
N SER A 61 12.63 -15.82 12.42
CA SER A 61 11.83 -14.74 12.99
C SER A 61 12.47 -13.37 12.80
N ALA A 62 13.81 -13.31 12.75
CA ALA A 62 14.56 -12.09 12.49
C ALA A 62 14.25 -11.46 11.12
N LEU A 63 13.65 -12.22 10.18
CA LEU A 63 13.21 -11.70 8.87
C LEU A 63 11.93 -10.86 8.97
N VAL A 64 11.08 -11.11 9.96
CA VAL A 64 9.75 -10.47 10.08
C VAL A 64 9.87 -8.94 10.18
N GLY A 65 10.81 -8.47 11.00
CA GLY A 65 11.06 -7.04 11.22
C GLY A 65 11.53 -6.31 9.96
N PRO A 66 12.64 -6.73 9.33
CA PRO A 66 13.12 -6.11 8.10
C PRO A 66 12.12 -6.18 6.94
N MET A 67 11.31 -7.24 6.86
CA MET A 67 10.29 -7.36 5.82
C MET A 67 9.22 -6.28 5.94
N ILE A 68 8.67 -6.05 7.14
CA ILE A 68 7.63 -5.03 7.33
C ILE A 68 8.19 -3.60 7.24
N THR A 69 9.40 -3.37 7.74
CA THR A 69 9.99 -2.03 7.81
C THR A 69 10.58 -1.57 6.47
N TYR A 70 11.19 -2.48 5.71
CA TYR A 70 11.90 -2.13 4.47
C TYR A 70 11.26 -2.76 3.24
N LEU A 71 11.16 -4.10 3.21
CA LEU A 71 10.80 -4.83 1.99
C LEU A 71 9.41 -4.44 1.47
N LEU A 72 8.39 -4.50 2.31
CA LEU A 72 7.01 -4.23 1.87
C LEU A 72 6.82 -2.76 1.43
N PRO A 73 7.30 -1.74 2.18
CA PRO A 73 7.28 -0.37 1.69
C PRO A 73 8.01 -0.19 0.36
N LEU A 74 9.23 -0.73 0.22
CA LEU A 74 10.04 -0.58 -1.01
C LEU A 74 9.34 -1.15 -2.23
N LEU A 75 8.71 -2.32 -2.10
CA LEU A 75 7.97 -2.94 -3.19
C LEU A 75 6.76 -2.09 -3.62
N ILE A 76 6.09 -1.45 -2.67
CA ILE A 76 4.96 -0.56 -2.96
C ILE A 76 5.45 0.72 -3.65
N GLY A 77 6.52 1.33 -3.15
CA GLY A 77 7.14 2.51 -3.76
C GLY A 77 7.69 2.23 -5.15
N TYR A 78 8.31 1.07 -5.36
CA TYR A 78 8.76 0.61 -6.68
C TYR A 78 7.58 0.47 -7.65
N THR A 79 6.47 -0.15 -7.21
CA THR A 79 5.29 -0.31 -8.06
C THR A 79 4.65 1.04 -8.41
N GLY A 80 4.56 1.98 -7.47
CA GLY A 80 4.10 3.36 -7.75
C GLY A 80 4.94 4.06 -8.79
N GLY A 81 6.25 4.08 -8.56
CA GLY A 81 7.19 4.70 -9.50
C GLY A 81 7.13 4.05 -10.87
N LYS A 82 6.94 2.72 -10.90
CA LYS A 82 6.79 1.97 -12.15
C LYS A 82 5.52 2.33 -12.91
N MET A 83 4.43 2.63 -12.22
CA MET A 83 3.20 3.07 -12.88
C MET A 83 3.35 4.45 -13.54
N VAL A 84 4.28 5.29 -13.07
CA VAL A 84 4.51 6.64 -13.62
C VAL A 84 5.52 6.64 -14.77
N ALA A 85 6.65 5.96 -14.59
CA ALA A 85 7.76 6.02 -15.56
C ALA A 85 8.41 4.66 -15.84
N ASP A 86 7.64 3.56 -15.73
CA ASP A 86 8.12 2.19 -15.90
C ASP A 86 9.38 1.91 -15.05
N THR A 87 10.35 1.16 -15.55
CA THR A 87 11.46 0.66 -14.75
C THR A 87 12.29 1.77 -14.11
N ARG A 88 12.52 2.88 -14.83
CA ARG A 88 13.24 4.05 -14.29
C ARG A 88 12.49 4.68 -13.12
N GLY A 89 11.17 4.79 -13.23
CA GLY A 89 10.32 5.34 -12.17
C GLY A 89 10.31 4.42 -10.96
N GLY A 90 10.26 3.11 -11.17
CA GLY A 90 10.30 2.14 -10.07
C GLY A 90 11.58 2.23 -9.25
N VAL A 91 12.74 2.36 -9.91
CA VAL A 91 14.01 2.55 -9.20
C VAL A 91 14.01 3.84 -8.39
N VAL A 92 13.54 4.96 -8.96
CA VAL A 92 13.44 6.24 -8.23
C VAL A 92 12.46 6.15 -7.06
N GLY A 93 11.30 5.52 -7.24
CA GLY A 93 10.29 5.31 -6.21
C GLY A 93 10.80 4.45 -5.05
N ALA A 94 11.59 3.41 -5.34
CA ALA A 94 12.26 2.60 -4.33
C ALA A 94 13.30 3.41 -3.53
N VAL A 95 14.12 4.22 -4.20
CA VAL A 95 15.12 5.09 -3.55
C VAL A 95 14.43 6.14 -2.66
N ALA A 96 13.38 6.78 -3.17
CA ALA A 96 12.59 7.75 -2.41
C ALA A 96 11.95 7.10 -1.18
N THR A 97 11.40 5.89 -1.33
CA THR A 97 10.83 5.12 -0.23
C THR A 97 11.87 4.74 0.82
N MET A 98 13.08 4.38 0.40
CA MET A 98 14.18 4.12 1.35
C MET A 98 14.51 5.38 2.17
N GLY A 99 14.58 6.55 1.53
CA GLY A 99 14.80 7.82 2.22
C GLY A 99 13.72 8.14 3.25
N VAL A 100 12.46 7.83 2.93
CA VAL A 100 11.33 7.98 3.84
C VAL A 100 11.42 7.03 5.03
N VAL A 101 11.66 5.73 4.79
CA VAL A 101 11.77 4.71 5.85
C VAL A 101 12.88 5.07 6.85
N VAL A 102 14.06 5.43 6.35
CA VAL A 102 15.19 5.85 7.20
C VAL A 102 14.89 7.16 7.93
N GLY A 103 14.13 8.07 7.31
CA GLY A 103 13.78 9.37 7.86
C GLY A 103 12.81 9.35 9.04
N ALA A 104 11.86 8.40 9.10
CA ALA A 104 10.92 8.34 10.24
C ALA A 104 11.10 7.14 11.18
N GLY A 105 11.92 6.13 10.84
CA GLY A 105 12.24 5.02 11.75
C GLY A 105 11.06 4.09 12.09
N ILE A 106 9.94 4.15 11.34
CA ILE A 106 8.72 3.36 11.53
C ILE A 106 8.28 2.82 10.15
N PRO A 107 7.70 1.60 10.04
CA PRO A 107 7.17 1.09 8.77
C PRO A 107 6.16 2.05 8.12
N MET A 108 6.48 2.61 6.95
CA MET A 108 5.64 3.60 6.26
C MET A 108 5.11 3.09 4.92
N PHE A 109 3.96 2.43 4.99
CA PHE A 109 3.16 2.08 3.81
C PHE A 109 2.61 3.33 3.10
N LEU A 110 2.08 4.30 3.86
CA LEU A 110 1.50 5.52 3.31
C LEU A 110 2.56 6.47 2.72
N GLY A 111 3.74 6.56 3.34
CA GLY A 111 4.86 7.35 2.83
C GLY A 111 5.42 6.82 1.52
N ALA A 112 5.56 5.49 1.40
CA ALA A 112 5.93 4.83 0.15
C ALA A 112 4.91 5.09 -0.97
N MET A 113 3.62 5.12 -0.61
CA MET A 113 2.52 5.39 -1.53
C MET A 113 2.43 6.82 -2.05
N ILE A 114 2.92 7.80 -1.28
CA ILE A 114 2.91 9.21 -1.67
C ILE A 114 4.15 9.57 -2.51
N MET A 115 5.27 8.88 -2.28
CA MET A 115 6.54 9.14 -2.97
C MET A 115 6.74 8.34 -4.26
N GLY A 116 6.03 7.23 -4.43
CA GLY A 116 6.02 6.41 -5.63
C GLY A 116 5.18 7.00 -6.75
#